data_AF-A0A2U1B2M7-F1
#
_entry.id   AF-A0A2U1B2M7-F1
#
_cell.length_a   1.000
_cell.length_b   1.000
_cell.length_c   1.000
_cell.angle_alpha   90.00
_cell.angle_beta   90.00
_cell.angle_gamma   90.00
#
_symmetry.space_group_name_H-M   'P 1'
#
loop_
_entity.id
_entity.type
_entity.pdbx_description
1 polymer ?
#
loop_
_entity_poly.entity_id
_entity_poly.type
_entity_poly.pdbx_seq_one_letter_code
_entity_poly.pdbx_strand_id
1 'polypeptide(L)'
;MQLMSRGPFTFFKRHRAYGVVFLRFAMGIFLIYGVQDNVFSWERMLEFRDFLQAHGVPYPLVAAHLSVYTQFLIGLMLLLGWGVRIAGLLLIINFTAAIVIVHIGQSFPQYYPAAELIFAGFFFLFNGAGPLSVDSLLEKKQVQIQKQPVTVN
;
A
#
# COMPACT_ATOMS: atom_id res chain seq x y z
N MET A 1 11.22 -9.89 -40.80
CA MET A 1 10.59 -8.57 -40.55
C MET A 1 9.17 -8.83 -40.05
N GLN A 2 9.00 -9.03 -38.73
CA GLN A 2 7.66 -9.24 -38.14
C GLN A 2 6.88 -7.93 -38.23
N LEU A 3 5.82 -7.92 -39.03
CA LEU A 3 4.82 -6.85 -39.02
C LEU A 3 4.34 -6.67 -37.58
N MET A 4 4.74 -5.58 -36.95
CA MET A 4 4.16 -5.14 -35.69
C MET A 4 2.68 -4.92 -35.93
N SER A 5 1.87 -5.91 -35.59
CA SER A 5 0.41 -5.81 -35.58
C SER A 5 0.04 -4.61 -34.72
N ARG A 6 -0.36 -3.50 -35.37
CA ARG A 6 -0.86 -2.29 -34.73
C ARG A 6 -2.30 -2.53 -34.28
N GLY A 7 -2.48 -3.43 -33.33
CA GLY A 7 -3.77 -3.61 -32.67
C GLY A 7 -4.12 -2.40 -31.80
N PRO A 8 -5.42 -2.16 -31.49
CA PRO A 8 -5.87 -1.01 -30.71
C PRO A 8 -5.22 -0.90 -29.32
N PHE A 9 -4.75 -2.02 -28.76
CA PHE A 9 -4.14 -2.09 -27.43
C PHE A 9 -2.60 -1.99 -27.40
N THR A 10 -1.95 -1.71 -28.53
CA THR A 10 -0.47 -1.67 -28.61
C THR A 10 0.12 -0.64 -27.65
N PHE A 11 -0.53 0.52 -27.51
CA PHE A 11 -0.13 1.56 -26.57
C PHE A 11 -0.12 1.05 -25.12
N PHE A 12 -1.21 0.41 -24.68
CA PHE A 12 -1.33 -0.11 -23.30
C PHE A 12 -0.36 -1.25 -23.02
N LYS A 13 -0.11 -2.13 -24.01
CA LYS A 13 0.90 -3.19 -23.86
C LYS A 13 2.30 -2.60 -23.64
N ARG A 14 2.66 -1.55 -24.38
CA ARG A 14 3.95 -0.85 -24.22
C ARG A 14 4.08 -0.17 -22.85
N HIS A 15 2.99 0.36 -22.29
CA HIS A 15 3.00 1.13 -21.04
C HIS A 15 2.42 0.34 -19.85
N ARG A 16 2.31 -0.99 -19.93
CA ARG A 16 1.72 -1.85 -18.89
C ARG A 16 2.33 -1.61 -17.50
N ALA A 17 3.63 -1.30 -17.45
CA ALA A 17 4.34 -1.05 -16.19
C ALA A 17 3.74 0.12 -15.38
N TYR A 18 3.05 1.07 -16.00
CA TYR A 18 2.40 2.17 -15.29
C TYR A 18 1.12 1.74 -14.55
N GLY A 19 0.59 0.54 -14.80
CA GLY A 19 -0.63 0.05 -14.14
C GLY A 19 -0.55 0.06 -12.61
N VAL A 20 0.60 -0.29 -12.04
CA VAL A 20 0.81 -0.26 -10.57
C VAL A 20 0.71 1.14 -9.99
N VAL A 21 1.01 2.20 -10.75
CA VAL A 21 0.93 3.58 -10.27
C VAL A 21 -0.51 3.94 -9.89
N PHE A 22 -1.47 3.54 -10.73
CA PHE A 22 -2.89 3.79 -10.46
C PHE A 22 -3.37 3.05 -9.21
N LEU A 23 -2.95 1.80 -9.03
CA LEU A 23 -3.26 1.04 -7.82
C LEU A 23 -2.61 1.64 -6.58
N ARG A 24 -1.36 2.10 -6.67
CA ARG A 24 -0.68 2.81 -5.57
C ARG A 24 -1.45 4.05 -5.15
N PHE A 25 -1.88 4.88 -6.09
CA PHE A 25 -2.67 6.07 -5.78
C PHE A 25 -4.04 5.73 -5.20
N ALA A 26 -4.78 4.80 -5.81
CA ALA A 26 -6.10 4.40 -5.32
C ALA A 26 -6.03 3.87 -3.88
N MET A 27 -5.14 2.92 -3.61
CA MET A 27 -5.00 2.32 -2.28
C MET A 27 -4.39 3.31 -1.28
N GLY A 28 -3.38 4.08 -1.69
CA GLY A 28 -2.71 5.06 -0.82
C GLY A 28 -3.64 6.17 -0.35
N ILE A 29 -4.43 6.74 -1.26
CA ILE A 29 -5.45 7.75 -0.93
C ILE A 29 -6.52 7.14 -0.03
N PHE A 30 -7.02 5.95 -0.36
CA PHE A 30 -8.04 5.27 0.44
C PHE A 30 -7.60 5.07 1.89
N LEU A 31 -6.38 4.57 2.11
CA LEU A 31 -5.82 4.35 3.44
C LEU A 31 -5.67 5.65 4.23
N ILE A 32 -5.08 6.69 3.63
CA ILE A 32 -4.90 7.98 4.29
C ILE A 32 -6.26 8.58 4.65
N TYR A 33 -7.20 8.59 3.69
CA TYR A 33 -8.53 9.11 3.92
C TYR A 33 -9.27 8.36 5.03
N GLY A 34 -9.08 7.04 5.11
CA GLY A 34 -9.75 6.18 6.10
C GLY A 34 -9.28 6.35 7.54
N VAL A 35 -8.09 6.92 7.79
CA VAL A 35 -7.55 7.05 9.16
C VAL A 35 -7.02 8.44 9.52
N GLN A 36 -7.06 9.41 8.60
CA GLN A 36 -6.54 10.76 8.86
C GLN A 36 -7.25 11.44 10.05
N ASP A 37 -8.54 11.20 10.26
CA ASP A 37 -9.28 11.75 11.39
C ASP A 37 -8.77 11.20 12.72
N ASN A 38 -8.46 9.90 12.79
CA ASN A 38 -7.81 9.29 13.96
C ASN A 38 -6.40 9.84 14.19
N VAL A 39 -5.64 10.13 13.12
CA VAL A 39 -4.28 10.67 13.22
C VAL A 39 -4.28 12.09 13.79
N PHE A 40 -5.22 12.93 13.36
CA PHE A 40 -5.25 14.35 13.69
C PHE A 40 -6.20 14.72 14.84
N SER A 41 -7.05 13.80 15.30
CA SER A 41 -7.95 14.01 16.42
C SER A 41 -7.82 12.92 17.48
N TRP A 42 -7.48 13.35 18.69
CA TRP A 42 -7.42 12.46 19.85
C TRP A 42 -8.78 11.85 20.19
N GLU A 43 -9.87 12.61 20.03
CA GLU A 43 -11.23 12.11 20.25
C GLU A 43 -11.56 10.95 19.29
N ARG A 44 -11.23 11.09 18.00
CA ARG A 44 -11.44 10.04 16.99
C ARG A 44 -10.57 8.80 17.27
N MET A 45 -9.35 8.99 17.77
CA MET A 45 -8.51 7.87 18.20
C MET A 45 -9.13 7.13 19.40
N LEU A 46 -9.69 7.88 20.36
CA LEU A 46 -10.36 7.32 21.53
C LEU A 46 -11.62 6.55 21.15
N GLU A 47 -12.43 7.05 20.21
CA GLU A 47 -13.58 6.32 19.64
C GLU A 47 -13.16 4.98 19.02
N PHE A 48 -12.08 4.97 18.22
CA PHE A 48 -11.59 3.74 17.62
C PHE A 48 -11.04 2.77 18.67
N ARG A 49 -10.38 3.27 19.71
CA ARG A 49 -9.97 2.46 20.86
C ARG A 49 -11.17 1.83 21.58
N ASP A 50 -12.27 2.56 21.78
CA ASP A 50 -13.47 2.01 22.43
C ASP A 50 -14.13 0.96 21.55
N PHE A 51 -14.14 1.18 20.23
CA PHE A 51 -14.58 0.19 19.25
C PHE A 51 -13.76 -1.10 19.34
N LEU A 52 -12.43 -1.02 19.40
CA LEU A 52 -11.57 -2.20 19.57
C LEU A 52 -11.79 -2.89 20.94
N GLN A 53 -12.01 -2.11 22.00
CA GLN A 53 -12.33 -2.63 23.32
C GLN A 53 -13.63 -3.44 23.32
N ALA A 54 -14.67 -2.96 22.63
CA ALA A 54 -15.94 -3.67 22.47
C ALA A 54 -15.79 -5.00 21.70
N HIS A 55 -14.75 -5.13 20.87
CA HIS A 55 -14.40 -6.36 20.15
C HIS A 55 -13.40 -7.25 20.91
N GLY A 56 -13.12 -6.95 22.18
CA GLY A 56 -12.27 -7.79 23.04
C GLY A 56 -10.78 -7.70 22.74
N VAL A 57 -10.31 -6.65 22.05
CA VAL A 57 -8.88 -6.48 21.75
C VAL A 57 -8.11 -6.14 23.03
N PRO A 58 -7.03 -6.88 23.36
CA PRO A 58 -6.18 -6.54 24.50
C PRO A 58 -5.39 -5.25 24.21
N TYR A 59 -5.20 -4.42 25.24
CA TYR A 59 -4.53 -3.13 25.14
C TYR A 59 -5.06 -2.26 23.98
N PRO A 60 -6.37 -1.95 23.96
CA PRO A 60 -7.05 -1.43 22.77
C PRO A 60 -6.49 -0.07 22.29
N LEU A 61 -5.97 0.75 23.20
CA LEU A 61 -5.34 2.02 22.83
C LEU A 61 -4.05 1.81 22.03
N VAL A 62 -3.22 0.84 22.43
CA VAL A 62 -1.98 0.50 21.72
C VAL A 62 -2.31 -0.08 20.35
N ALA A 63 -3.30 -0.98 20.28
CA ALA A 63 -3.77 -1.55 19.03
C ALA A 63 -4.34 -0.49 18.07
N ALA A 64 -5.09 0.48 18.60
CA ALA A 64 -5.63 1.60 17.83
C ALA A 64 -4.51 2.43 17.19
N HIS A 65 -3.51 2.84 17.97
CA HIS A 65 -2.36 3.58 17.46
C HIS A 65 -1.59 2.78 16.41
N LEU A 66 -1.30 1.51 16.73
CA LEU A 66 -0.55 0.64 15.82
C LEU A 66 -1.27 0.51 14.48
N SER A 67 -2.58 0.24 14.47
CA SER A 67 -3.36 0.08 13.24
C SER A 67 -3.47 1.39 12.46
N VAL A 68 -3.84 2.49 13.12
CA VAL A 68 -4.03 3.82 12.49
C VAL A 68 -2.73 4.31 11.84
N TYR A 69 -1.63 4.34 12.60
CA TYR A 69 -0.37 4.84 12.07
C TYR A 69 0.25 3.89 11.04
N THR A 70 0.02 2.57 11.16
CA THR A 70 0.43 1.62 10.11
C THR A 70 -0.30 1.91 8.80
N GLN A 71 -1.62 2.06 8.83
CA GLN A 71 -2.41 2.37 7.63
C GLN A 71 -2.00 3.71 7.00
N PHE A 72 -1.81 4.75 7.82
CA PHE A 72 -1.38 6.05 7.35
C PHE A 72 0.01 6.00 6.69
N LEU A 73 0.97 5.32 7.34
CA LEU A 73 2.33 5.16 6.82
C LEU A 73 2.35 4.36 5.52
N ILE A 74 1.61 3.24 5.44
CA ILE A 74 1.44 2.47 4.20
C ILE A 74 0.91 3.39 3.10
N GLY A 75 -0.10 4.21 3.39
CA GLY A 75 -0.64 5.15 2.44
C GLY A 75 0.42 6.06 1.84
N LEU A 76 1.25 6.69 2.69
CA LEU A 76 2.37 7.54 2.25
C LEU A 76 3.40 6.76 1.43
N MET A 77 3.78 5.55 1.88
CA MET A 77 4.71 4.68 1.17
C MET A 77 4.23 4.36 -0.25
N LEU A 78 2.94 4.05 -0.41
CA LEU A 78 2.35 3.76 -1.71
C LEU A 78 2.32 4.99 -2.61
N LEU A 79 1.90 6.16 -2.10
CA LEU A 79 1.88 7.41 -2.87
C LEU A 79 3.27 7.79 -3.39
N LEU A 80 4.28 7.72 -2.53
CA LEU A 80 5.67 8.01 -2.90
C LEU A 80 6.28 6.90 -3.77
N GLY A 81 5.72 5.69 -3.72
CA GLY A 81 6.34 4.51 -4.31
C GLY A 81 7.66 4.18 -3.63
N TRP A 82 7.69 4.28 -2.29
CA TRP A 82 8.85 4.01 -1.47
C TRP A 82 8.60 2.78 -0.60
N GLY A 83 9.45 1.77 -0.70
CA GLY A 83 9.32 0.55 0.10
C GLY A 83 8.03 -0.23 -0.20
N VAL A 84 7.55 -0.23 -1.44
CA VAL A 84 6.20 -0.73 -1.79
C VAL A 84 5.97 -2.20 -1.44
N ARG A 85 7.01 -3.04 -1.48
CA ARG A 85 6.90 -4.44 -1.05
C ARG A 85 6.68 -4.56 0.46
N ILE A 86 7.33 -3.71 1.26
CA ILE A 86 7.14 -3.64 2.71
C ILE A 86 5.72 -3.14 3.02
N ALA A 87 5.26 -2.10 2.31
CA ALA A 87 3.88 -1.62 2.41
C ALA A 87 2.86 -2.74 2.11
N GLY A 88 3.14 -3.57 1.08
CA GLY A 88 2.31 -4.73 0.75
C GLY A 88 2.25 -5.78 1.87
N LEU A 89 3.37 -6.06 2.53
CA LEU A 89 3.40 -6.98 3.68
C LEU A 89 2.61 -6.43 4.87
N LEU A 90 2.79 -5.14 5.18
CA LEU A 90 2.07 -4.48 6.27
C LEU A 90 0.55 -4.44 6.01
N LEU A 91 0.12 -4.25 4.76
CA LEU A 91 -1.29 -4.37 4.36
C LEU A 91 -1.87 -5.74 4.71
N ILE A 92 -1.18 -6.81 4.30
CA ILE A 92 -1.64 -8.18 4.54
C ILE A 92 -1.81 -8.42 6.03
N ILE A 93 -0.80 -8.08 6.84
CA ILE A 93 -0.81 -8.31 8.28
C ILE A 93 -1.92 -7.49 8.95
N ASN A 94 -1.99 -6.18 8.70
CA ASN A 94 -2.93 -5.28 9.36
C ASN A 94 -4.39 -5.63 9.04
N PHE A 95 -4.70 -5.86 7.76
CA PHE A 95 -6.08 -6.14 7.36
C PHE A 95 -6.51 -7.59 7.58
N THR A 96 -5.56 -8.54 7.67
CA THR A 96 -5.87 -9.89 8.18
C THR A 96 -6.27 -9.81 9.66
N ALA A 97 -5.53 -9.04 10.48
CA ALA A 97 -5.93 -8.80 11.86
C ALA A 97 -7.31 -8.12 11.96
N ALA A 98 -7.58 -7.12 11.12
CA ALA A 98 -8.90 -6.49 11.05
C ALA A 98 -10.01 -7.50 10.72
N ILE A 99 -9.78 -8.41 9.76
CA ILE A 99 -10.77 -9.44 9.42
C ILE A 99 -11.03 -10.36 10.60
N VAL A 100 -9.98 -10.87 11.24
CA VAL A 100 -10.09 -11.83 12.35
C VAL A 100 -10.75 -11.20 13.58
N ILE A 101 -10.47 -9.93 13.87
CA ILE A 101 -10.97 -9.25 15.07
C ILE A 101 -12.40 -8.74 14.88
N VAL A 102 -12.68 -8.10 13.73
CA VAL A 102 -13.87 -7.26 13.55
C VAL A 102 -14.85 -7.83 12.54
N HIS A 103 -14.37 -8.51 11.49
CA HIS A 103 -15.20 -8.84 10.33
C HIS A 103 -15.67 -10.30 10.26
N ILE A 104 -15.30 -11.16 11.21
CA ILE A 104 -15.83 -12.53 11.25
C ILE A 104 -17.36 -12.49 11.41
N GLY A 105 -18.06 -13.21 10.53
CA GLY A 105 -19.53 -13.30 10.54
C GLY A 105 -20.26 -12.10 9.95
N GLN A 106 -19.56 -11.07 9.49
CA GLN A 106 -20.16 -9.94 8.77
C GLN A 106 -20.50 -10.31 7.33
N SER A 107 -21.43 -9.55 6.74
CA SER A 107 -21.82 -9.70 5.34
C SER A 107 -20.70 -9.27 4.39
N PHE A 108 -20.74 -9.76 3.14
CA PHE A 108 -19.73 -9.47 2.12
C PHE A 108 -19.39 -7.97 1.99
N PRO A 109 -20.35 -7.04 1.85
CA PRO A 109 -20.02 -5.62 1.70
C PRO A 109 -19.26 -5.01 2.89
N GLN A 110 -19.39 -5.59 4.09
CA GLN A 110 -18.79 -5.04 5.30
C GLN A 110 -17.32 -5.43 5.44
N TYR A 111 -16.94 -6.66 5.08
CA TYR A 111 -15.55 -7.13 5.17
C TYR A 111 -14.76 -6.92 3.86
N TYR A 112 -15.46 -6.73 2.74
CA TYR A 112 -14.84 -6.67 1.42
C TYR A 112 -13.74 -5.61 1.28
N PRO A 113 -13.88 -4.37 1.79
CA PRO A 113 -12.79 -3.38 1.72
C PRO A 113 -11.50 -3.85 2.39
N ALA A 114 -11.60 -4.53 3.55
CA ALA A 114 -10.43 -5.10 4.23
C ALA A 114 -9.81 -6.25 3.42
N ALA A 115 -10.64 -7.10 2.81
CA ALA A 115 -10.17 -8.20 1.96
C ALA A 115 -9.45 -7.69 0.70
N GLU A 116 -9.98 -6.67 0.02
CA GLU A 116 -9.33 -6.07 -1.15
C GLU A 116 -7.93 -5.53 -0.82
N LEU A 117 -7.76 -4.93 0.37
CA LEU A 117 -6.46 -4.42 0.81
C LEU A 117 -5.44 -5.53 1.07
N ILE A 118 -5.86 -6.72 1.49
CA ILE A 118 -4.99 -7.90 1.57
C ILE A 118 -4.53 -8.32 0.16
N PHE A 119 -5.45 -8.40 -0.80
CA PHE A 119 -5.10 -8.74 -2.19
C PHE A 119 -4.23 -7.67 -2.86
N ALA A 120 -4.49 -6.39 -2.59
CA ALA A 120 -3.62 -5.30 -3.01
C ALA A 120 -2.22 -5.45 -2.38
N GLY A 121 -2.15 -5.87 -1.12
CA GLY A 121 -0.89 -6.18 -0.45
C GLY A 121 -0.09 -7.26 -1.17
N PHE A 122 -0.73 -8.37 -1.55
CA PHE A 122 -0.08 -9.41 -2.37
C PHE A 122 0.35 -8.86 -3.72
N PHE A 123 -0.50 -8.08 -4.39
CA PHE A 123 -0.15 -7.46 -5.67
C PHE A 123 1.14 -6.61 -5.54
N PHE A 124 1.25 -5.75 -4.53
CA PHE A 124 2.43 -4.92 -4.29
C PHE A 124 3.66 -5.74 -3.90
N LEU A 125 3.48 -6.83 -3.15
CA LEU A 125 4.58 -7.72 -2.77
C LEU A 125 5.23 -8.38 -4.01
N PHE A 126 4.42 -8.80 -4.98
CA PHE A 126 4.91 -9.45 -6.21
C PHE A 126 5.38 -8.45 -7.27
N ASN A 127 4.67 -7.34 -7.47
CA ASN A 127 4.92 -6.41 -8.57
C ASN A 127 5.85 -5.24 -8.19
N GLY A 128 6.01 -4.94 -6.90
CA GLY A 128 6.82 -3.82 -6.42
C GLY A 128 6.25 -2.45 -6.78
N ALA A 129 7.12 -1.42 -6.79
CA ALA A 129 6.70 -0.02 -6.93
C ALA A 129 6.40 0.42 -8.38
N GLY A 130 7.03 -0.23 -9.35
CA GLY A 130 7.00 0.15 -10.76
C GLY A 130 7.58 1.54 -11.04
N PRO A 131 7.30 2.13 -12.23
CA PRO A 131 7.76 3.46 -12.61
C PRO A 131 7.10 4.56 -11.77
N LEU A 132 7.64 5.78 -11.85
CA LEU A 132 7.19 6.96 -11.08
C LEU A 132 7.18 6.70 -9.57
N SER A 133 8.28 6.14 -9.08
CA SER A 133 8.44 5.73 -7.68
C SER A 133 9.82 6.13 -7.18
N VAL A 134 9.93 6.47 -5.88
CA VAL A 134 11.23 6.73 -5.24
C VAL A 134 12.14 5.51 -5.40
N ASP A 135 11.62 4.29 -5.24
CA ASP A 135 12.37 3.04 -5.43
C ASP A 135 13.04 3.00 -6.83
N SER A 136 12.29 3.33 -7.90
CA SER A 136 12.83 3.33 -9.27
C SER A 136 13.88 4.43 -9.51
N LEU A 137 13.79 5.56 -8.80
CA LEU A 137 14.77 6.64 -8.89
C LEU A 137 16.09 6.23 -8.22
N LEU A 138 16.01 5.59 -7.06
CA LEU A 138 17.18 5.09 -6.33
C LEU A 138 17.90 4.00 -7.12
N GLU A 139 17.17 3.06 -7.71
CA GLU A 139 17.74 1.99 -8.55
C GLU A 139 18.49 2.56 -9.77
N LYS A 140 17.89 3.53 -10.48
CA LYS A 140 18.55 4.21 -11.62
C LYS A 140 19.83 4.91 -11.20
N LYS A 141 19.84 5.58 -10.04
CA LYS A 141 21.02 6.27 -9.52
C LYS A 141 22.16 5.29 -9.20
N GLN A 142 21.85 4.13 -8.61
CA GLN A 142 22.84 3.09 -8.31
C GLN A 142 23.47 2.52 -9.58
N VAL A 143 22.66 2.22 -10.60
CA VAL A 143 23.15 1.72 -11.89
C VAL A 143 24.06 2.74 -12.59
N GLN A 144 23.78 4.04 -12.45
CA GLN A 144 24.65 5.10 -13.00
C GLN A 144 26.00 5.18 -12.27
N ILE A 145 25.99 5.14 -10.93
CA ILE A 145 27.22 5.17 -10.12
C ILE A 145 28.13 3.99 -10.47
N GLN A 146 27.58 2.79 -10.65
CA GLN A 146 28.36 1.60 -11.01
C GLN A 146 28.98 1.65 -12.42
N LYS A 147 28.39 2.43 -13.34
CA LYS A 147 28.88 2.56 -14.72
C LYS A 147 29.91 3.67 -14.90
N GLN A 148 30.15 4.50 -13.90
CA GLN A 148 31.11 5.59 -13.99
C GLN A 148 32.52 4.99 -13.85
N PRO A 149 33.42 5.13 -14.85
CA PRO A 149 34.77 4.60 -14.74
C PRO A 149 35.48 5.28 -13.57
N VAL A 150 36.06 4.48 -12.67
CA VAL A 150 36.89 4.97 -11.57
C VAL A 150 38.11 5.65 -12.21
N THR A 151 38.09 6.98 -12.30
CA THR A 151 39.27 7.76 -12.66
C THR A 151 40.20 7.72 -11.45
N VAL A 152 41.17 6.80 -11.48
CA VAL A 152 42.29 6.78 -10.55
C VAL A 152 43.20 7.94 -10.92
N ASN A 153 43.28 8.95 -10.05
CA ASN A 153 44.31 9.99 -10.10
C ASN A 153 45.61 9.47 -9.47
#